data_AF-A0A1F8SCU4-F1
#
_entry.id   AF-A0A1F8SCU4-F1
#
_cell.length_a   1.000
_cell.length_b   1.000
_cell.length_c   1.000
_cell.angle_alpha   90.00
_cell.angle_beta   90.00
_cell.angle_gamma   90.00
#
_symmetry.space_group_name_H-M   'P 1'
#
loop_
_entity.id
_entity.type
_entity.pdbx_description
1 polymer ?
#
loop_
_entity_poly.entity_id
_entity_poly.type
_entity_poly.pdbx_seq_one_letter_code
_entity_poly.pdbx_strand_id
1 'polypeptide(L)'
;MDRLVDVVERLLALARACCPDELLELEINPLAVTADGLVALDVLGKLGGGPREVRPDRPIHRIRHLLEPETIAIVGVSSRINPGRIILRNLLRDGFDADRLWVVKPGAERIDGCRCVPDIASLPAKVDVLVVAVSAADAPAIVTDAIGCDAAVGLIVIPGGLEEKHGTDALVGGMRDALAAARAGGGGPLINGGNCLGIRSRPGRYDTLFIPTAKLAGPSGPPAPVAILAQSGAFAISRLSRLRGIDPRYVITVGNQMDLTIGDYLTYLKDDPEVEVVGVYVEGFAPLDGLRFLEGARAITEAGRSVILYRAGWTRAGAVASASHTASIAGDAAVTRALAEQVGVVVAETVGEFDDLLATFVRLRGRVPAGRRLAAITNAGFECVAIADNLDPLELAGFDGPTAARITEVLARQGIDGVVDLHDPLDLTPMAGAAAYEDIVRTVLDDDGIDLVVVGVVPFTVELETLAAGAGHDEDVGAPDGIAARLAGLWASSTKPWVAVVDAGPLYDPFCRLLEDGGVPTFRTADVAVRILGRWFAAVTGMDQGGVLG
;
A
#
# COMPACT_ATOMS: atom_id res chain seq x y z
N MET A 1 12.05 22.62 15.99
CA MET A 1 11.45 22.49 14.64
C MET A 1 10.11 23.23 14.58
N ASP A 2 9.26 23.08 15.60
CA ASP A 2 7.91 23.67 15.69
C ASP A 2 7.84 25.19 15.50
N ARG A 3 8.83 25.96 16.00
CA ARG A 3 8.90 27.40 15.73
C ARG A 3 9.15 27.73 14.26
N LEU A 4 9.90 26.88 13.55
CA LEU A 4 10.15 27.03 12.11
C LEU A 4 8.89 26.69 11.32
N VAL A 5 8.16 25.65 11.75
CA VAL A 5 6.86 25.25 11.19
C VAL A 5 5.81 26.35 11.40
N ASP A 6 5.68 26.91 12.61
CA ASP A 6 4.77 28.04 12.89
C ASP A 6 5.12 29.27 12.03
N VAL A 7 6.41 29.53 11.80
CA VAL A 7 6.85 30.59 10.88
C VAL A 7 6.43 30.31 9.44
N VAL A 8 6.61 29.07 8.94
CA VAL A 8 6.19 28.67 7.59
C VAL A 8 4.67 28.73 7.45
N GLU A 9 3.91 28.22 8.42
CA GLU A 9 2.44 28.27 8.42
C GLU A 9 1.92 29.72 8.44
N ARG A 10 2.55 30.61 9.20
CA ARG A 10 2.22 32.05 9.20
C ARG A 10 2.56 32.71 7.87
N LEU A 11 3.68 32.35 7.23
CA LEU A 11 4.03 32.81 5.88
C LEU A 11 3.02 32.32 4.83
N LEU A 12 2.58 31.06 4.92
CA LEU A 12 1.54 30.49 4.06
C LEU A 12 0.16 31.13 4.30
N ALA A 13 -0.17 31.47 5.55
CA ALA A 13 -1.38 32.21 5.89
C ALA A 13 -1.34 33.66 5.36
N LEU A 14 -0.17 34.30 5.39
CA LEU A 14 0.06 35.62 4.80
C LEU A 14 -0.19 35.59 3.28
N ALA A 15 0.22 34.52 2.58
CA ALA A 15 -0.08 34.36 1.16
C ALA A 15 -1.59 34.32 0.88
N ARG A 16 -2.39 33.68 1.75
CA ARG A 16 -3.86 33.67 1.59
C ARG A 16 -4.52 35.01 1.90
N ALA A 17 -3.95 35.80 2.81
CA ALA A 17 -4.51 37.06 3.26
C ALA A 17 -4.06 38.27 2.41
N CYS A 18 -2.88 38.20 1.80
CA CYS A 18 -2.19 39.35 1.22
C CYS A 18 -1.77 39.19 -0.24
N CYS A 19 -1.90 38.01 -0.87
CA CYS A 19 -1.60 37.87 -2.29
C CYS A 19 -2.61 38.68 -3.12
N PRO A 20 -2.18 39.69 -3.90
CA PRO A 20 -3.01 40.27 -4.93
C PRO A 20 -3.44 39.19 -5.93
N ASP A 21 -4.62 39.30 -6.53
CA ASP A 21 -5.11 38.35 -7.56
C ASP A 21 -4.14 38.19 -8.74
N GLU A 22 -3.24 39.16 -8.92
CA GLU A 22 -2.24 39.21 -9.99
C GLU A 22 -0.92 38.49 -9.63
N LEU A 23 -0.71 38.05 -8.38
CA LEU A 23 0.54 37.37 -7.97
C LEU A 23 0.42 35.85 -8.13
N LEU A 24 1.04 35.33 -9.19
CA LEU A 24 1.00 33.91 -9.58
C LEU A 24 1.99 33.05 -8.79
N GLU A 25 3.16 33.60 -8.48
CA GLU A 25 4.24 32.90 -7.76
C GLU A 25 4.99 33.91 -6.90
N LEU A 26 5.33 33.50 -5.68
CA LEU A 26 6.22 34.24 -4.80
C LEU A 26 7.22 33.25 -4.20
N GLU A 27 8.42 33.22 -4.73
CA GLU A 27 9.54 32.44 -4.20
C GLU A 27 10.43 33.36 -3.37
N ILE A 28 10.79 32.92 -2.15
CA ILE A 28 11.74 33.61 -1.30
C ILE A 28 12.89 32.64 -1.03
N ASN A 29 14.05 32.88 -1.65
CA ASN A 29 15.15 31.92 -1.61
C ASN A 29 16.51 32.58 -1.91
N PRO A 30 17.35 32.89 -0.89
CA PRO A 30 17.26 32.43 0.50
C PRO A 30 16.44 33.36 1.42
N LEU A 31 15.86 32.78 2.47
CA LEU A 31 15.37 33.50 3.64
C LEU A 31 16.38 33.35 4.78
N ALA A 32 17.03 34.44 5.18
CA ALA A 32 17.97 34.45 6.28
C ALA A 32 17.29 34.76 7.62
N VAL A 33 17.76 34.11 8.68
CA VAL A 33 17.40 34.44 10.06
C VAL A 33 18.53 35.28 10.64
N THR A 34 18.26 36.54 11.00
CA THR A 34 19.23 37.45 11.62
C THR A 34 18.78 37.84 13.03
N ALA A 35 19.64 38.57 13.75
CA ALA A 35 19.28 39.13 15.06
C ALA A 35 18.12 40.14 14.98
N ASP A 36 17.87 40.72 13.80
CA ASP A 36 16.82 41.70 13.54
C ASP A 36 15.53 41.05 12.98
N GLY A 37 15.53 39.73 12.75
CA GLY A 37 14.38 38.96 12.29
C GLY A 37 14.61 38.17 11.00
N LEU A 38 13.52 37.85 10.30
CA LEU A 38 13.55 37.16 9.01
C LEU A 38 13.85 38.18 7.90
N VAL A 39 14.93 37.94 7.15
CA VAL A 39 15.38 38.79 6.04
C VAL A 39 15.34 37.96 4.75
N ALA A 40 14.46 38.31 3.83
CA ALA A 40 14.51 37.74 2.48
C ALA A 40 15.75 38.27 1.77
N LEU A 41 16.67 37.38 1.39
CA LEU A 41 17.88 37.72 0.66
C LEU A 41 17.64 37.77 -0.85
N ASP A 42 16.68 36.99 -1.34
CA ASP A 42 16.18 37.05 -2.70
C ASP A 42 14.68 36.76 -2.71
N VAL A 43 13.96 37.42 -3.62
CA VAL A 43 12.51 37.27 -3.81
C VAL A 43 12.20 37.31 -5.29
N LEU A 44 11.62 36.23 -5.81
CA LEU A 44 11.04 36.17 -7.14
C LEU A 44 9.52 36.27 -7.02
N GLY A 45 8.95 37.36 -7.54
CA GLY A 45 7.51 37.50 -7.74
C GLY A 45 7.16 37.36 -9.22
N LYS A 46 6.28 36.41 -9.59
CA LYS A 46 5.68 36.36 -10.92
C LYS A 46 4.29 36.96 -10.86
N LEU A 47 4.08 38.05 -11.58
CA LEU A 47 2.79 38.70 -11.74
C LEU A 47 2.15 38.29 -13.07
N GLY A 48 0.84 38.06 -13.09
CA GLY A 48 0.09 37.81 -14.31
C GLY A 48 -1.41 37.59 -14.08
N GLY A 49 -2.20 37.81 -15.13
CA GLY A 49 -3.65 37.57 -15.17
C GLY A 49 -4.01 36.21 -15.77
N GLY A 50 -3.27 35.17 -15.42
CA GLY A 50 -3.59 33.81 -15.87
C GLY A 50 -4.83 33.29 -15.13
N PRO A 51 -5.73 32.54 -15.77
CA PRO A 51 -6.81 31.89 -15.04
C PRO A 51 -6.17 31.03 -13.94
N ARG A 52 -6.54 31.30 -12.68
CA ARG A 52 -6.26 30.37 -11.59
C ARG A 52 -6.78 29.03 -12.05
N GLU A 53 -5.92 28.04 -12.19
CA GLU A 53 -6.30 26.73 -12.73
C GLU A 53 -7.17 26.02 -11.69
N VAL A 54 -8.46 26.39 -11.65
CA VAL A 54 -9.46 25.79 -10.81
C VAL A 54 -9.82 24.49 -11.51
N ARG A 55 -9.24 23.38 -11.03
CA ARG A 55 -9.75 22.06 -11.42
C ARG A 55 -11.20 22.00 -10.96
N PRO A 56 -12.17 21.80 -11.88
CA PRO A 56 -13.55 21.66 -11.49
C PRO A 56 -13.68 20.50 -10.50
N ASP A 57 -14.52 20.67 -9.48
CA ASP A 57 -14.73 19.62 -8.50
C ASP A 57 -15.20 18.34 -9.19
N ARG A 58 -14.51 17.24 -8.87
CA ARG A 58 -14.85 15.92 -9.37
C ARG A 58 -15.99 15.38 -8.51
N PRO A 59 -17.03 14.75 -9.09
CA PRO A 59 -18.10 14.14 -8.31
C PRO A 59 -17.59 12.83 -7.67
N ILE A 60 -16.69 12.93 -6.68
CA ILE A 60 -15.96 11.79 -6.07
C ILE A 60 -16.89 10.75 -5.45
N HIS A 61 -18.10 11.12 -5.04
CA HIS A 61 -19.12 10.18 -4.58
C HIS A 61 -19.49 9.12 -5.64
N ARG A 62 -19.25 9.42 -6.93
CA ARG A 62 -19.46 8.47 -8.03
C ARG A 62 -18.35 7.43 -8.16
N ILE A 63 -17.24 7.54 -7.42
CA ILE A 63 -16.18 6.51 -7.39
C ILE A 63 -16.74 5.15 -6.96
N ARG A 64 -17.83 5.13 -6.18
CA ARG A 64 -18.58 3.90 -5.86
C ARG A 64 -18.92 3.06 -7.09
N HIS A 65 -19.23 3.70 -8.22
CA HIS A 65 -19.57 3.01 -9.48
C HIS A 65 -18.34 2.41 -10.16
N LEU A 66 -17.14 2.94 -9.91
CA LEU A 66 -15.87 2.36 -10.39
C LEU A 66 -15.43 1.18 -9.52
N LEU A 67 -15.72 1.21 -8.22
CA LEU A 67 -15.29 0.18 -7.27
C LEU A 67 -16.33 -0.93 -7.11
N GLU A 68 -17.62 -0.63 -7.17
CA GLU A 68 -18.72 -1.58 -7.02
C GLU A 68 -19.74 -1.41 -8.16
N PRO A 69 -19.30 -1.62 -9.42
CA PRO A 69 -20.19 -1.51 -10.57
C PRO A 69 -21.28 -2.57 -10.55
N GLU A 70 -22.47 -2.19 -11.00
CA GLU A 70 -23.55 -3.11 -11.28
C GLU A 70 -23.59 -3.53 -12.76
N THR A 71 -23.06 -2.68 -13.65
CA THR A 71 -23.07 -2.86 -15.11
C THR A 71 -21.75 -2.43 -15.73
N ILE A 72 -21.24 -3.22 -16.69
CA ILE A 72 -19.94 -2.92 -17.32
C ILE A 72 -20.02 -3.14 -18.83
N ALA A 73 -19.45 -2.21 -19.58
CA ALA A 73 -19.16 -2.38 -20.99
C ALA A 73 -17.65 -2.41 -21.25
N ILE A 74 -17.21 -3.18 -22.26
CA ILE A 74 -15.79 -3.27 -22.64
C ILE A 74 -15.66 -3.01 -24.14
N VAL A 75 -14.84 -2.03 -24.50
CA VAL A 75 -14.41 -1.76 -25.87
C VAL A 75 -13.00 -2.33 -26.04
N GLY A 76 -12.75 -3.02 -27.16
CA GLY A 76 -11.43 -3.59 -27.47
C GLY A 76 -11.28 -5.08 -27.16
N VAL A 77 -12.37 -5.80 -26.91
CA VAL A 77 -12.33 -7.27 -26.83
C VAL A 77 -12.11 -7.87 -28.23
N SER A 78 -11.08 -8.70 -28.38
CA SER A 78 -10.79 -9.41 -29.62
C SER A 78 -11.30 -10.86 -29.59
N SER A 79 -11.42 -11.48 -30.78
CA SER A 79 -11.63 -12.93 -30.91
C SER A 79 -10.37 -13.73 -30.52
N ARG A 80 -9.19 -13.11 -30.63
CA ARG A 80 -7.92 -13.63 -30.11
C ARG A 80 -7.66 -13.09 -28.71
N ILE A 81 -6.75 -13.73 -27.98
CA ILE A 81 -6.30 -13.20 -26.69
C ILE A 81 -5.61 -11.85 -26.89
N ASN A 82 -6.14 -10.84 -26.22
CA ASN A 82 -5.61 -9.48 -26.09
C ASN A 82 -6.00 -8.93 -24.71
N PRO A 83 -5.53 -7.75 -24.30
CA PRO A 83 -5.87 -7.17 -22.99
C PRO A 83 -7.38 -7.14 -22.71
N GLY A 84 -8.21 -6.66 -23.65
CA GLY A 84 -9.67 -6.64 -23.49
C GLY A 84 -10.28 -8.03 -23.28
N ARG A 85 -9.79 -9.06 -23.97
CA ARG A 85 -10.24 -10.45 -23.78
C ARG A 85 -9.79 -11.04 -22.44
N ILE A 86 -8.62 -10.65 -21.93
CA ILE A 86 -8.14 -11.04 -20.59
C ILE A 86 -9.02 -10.38 -19.52
N ILE A 87 -9.30 -9.09 -19.65
CA ILE A 87 -10.19 -8.34 -18.75
C ILE A 87 -11.56 -9.02 -18.67
N LEU A 88 -12.19 -9.29 -19.82
CA LEU A 88 -13.49 -9.96 -19.84
C LEU A 88 -13.47 -11.30 -19.08
N ARG A 89 -12.41 -12.08 -19.23
CA ARG A 89 -12.28 -13.37 -18.55
C ARG A 89 -12.03 -13.23 -17.06
N ASN A 90 -11.29 -12.21 -16.64
CA ASN A 90 -11.05 -11.94 -15.21
C ASN A 90 -12.34 -11.50 -14.52
N LEU A 91 -13.17 -10.67 -15.17
CA LEU A 91 -14.50 -10.30 -14.69
C LEU A 91 -15.42 -11.52 -14.48
N LEU A 92 -15.51 -12.38 -15.50
CA LEU A 92 -16.32 -13.60 -15.43
C LEU A 92 -15.81 -14.57 -14.34
N ARG A 93 -14.48 -14.70 -14.22
CA ARG A 93 -13.83 -15.53 -13.19
C ARG A 93 -14.18 -15.07 -11.78
N ASP A 94 -14.16 -13.76 -11.54
CA ASP A 94 -14.43 -13.20 -10.21
C ASP A 94 -15.93 -13.13 -9.88
N GLY A 95 -16.76 -13.62 -10.80
CA GLY A 95 -18.19 -13.83 -10.59
C GLY A 95 -19.06 -12.65 -11.01
N PHE A 96 -18.55 -11.75 -11.86
CA PHE A 96 -19.39 -10.71 -12.44
C PHE A 96 -20.42 -11.31 -13.41
N ASP A 97 -21.66 -10.87 -13.31
CA ASP A 97 -22.78 -11.43 -14.09
C ASP A 97 -22.65 -11.11 -15.58
N ALA A 98 -22.55 -12.16 -16.42
CA ALA A 98 -22.42 -12.05 -17.86
C ALA A 98 -23.60 -11.36 -18.55
N ASP A 99 -24.80 -11.36 -17.96
CA ASP A 99 -25.97 -10.64 -18.51
C ASP A 99 -25.92 -9.13 -18.20
N ARG A 100 -25.06 -8.70 -17.29
CA ARG A 100 -24.76 -7.29 -16.97
C ARG A 100 -23.44 -6.81 -17.58
N LEU A 101 -22.87 -7.63 -18.49
CA LEU A 101 -21.67 -7.33 -19.25
C LEU A 101 -21.99 -7.15 -20.74
N TRP A 102 -21.51 -6.04 -21.30
CA TRP A 102 -21.58 -5.78 -22.74
C TRP A 102 -20.19 -5.68 -23.36
N VAL A 103 -20.04 -6.28 -24.52
CA VAL A 103 -18.83 -6.17 -25.33
C VAL A 103 -19.15 -5.29 -26.53
N VAL A 104 -18.49 -4.14 -26.64
CA VAL A 104 -18.65 -3.27 -27.81
C VAL A 104 -17.77 -3.82 -28.94
N LYS A 105 -18.39 -4.55 -29.87
CA LYS A 105 -17.72 -5.22 -30.98
C LYS A 105 -18.66 -5.33 -32.19
N PRO A 106 -18.42 -4.58 -33.28
CA PRO A 106 -19.15 -4.74 -34.53
C PRO A 106 -19.03 -6.16 -35.09
N GLY A 107 -20.16 -6.70 -35.57
CA GLY A 107 -20.21 -7.97 -36.31
C GLY A 107 -20.13 -9.24 -35.46
N ALA A 108 -20.23 -9.14 -34.13
CA ALA A 108 -20.37 -10.28 -33.23
C ALA A 108 -21.67 -10.15 -32.43
N GLU A 109 -22.34 -11.28 -32.15
CA GLU A 109 -23.53 -11.30 -31.26
C GLU A 109 -23.15 -11.60 -29.80
N ARG A 110 -22.17 -12.49 -29.59
CA ARG A 110 -21.68 -12.88 -28.28
C ARG A 110 -20.19 -13.19 -28.26
N ILE A 111 -19.55 -12.92 -27.13
CA ILE A 111 -18.15 -13.22 -26.84
C ILE A 111 -18.04 -13.72 -25.39
N ASP A 112 -17.44 -14.91 -25.17
CA ASP A 112 -17.33 -15.55 -23.84
C ASP A 112 -18.65 -15.54 -23.05
N GLY A 113 -19.78 -15.76 -23.75
CA GLY A 113 -21.12 -15.75 -23.17
C GLY A 113 -21.76 -14.37 -23.02
N CYS A 114 -20.99 -13.28 -23.09
CA CYS A 114 -21.49 -11.91 -22.93
C CYS A 114 -22.09 -11.36 -24.24
N ARG A 115 -23.07 -10.47 -24.13
CA ARG A 115 -23.74 -9.86 -25.30
C ARG A 115 -22.84 -8.83 -25.97
N CYS A 116 -22.88 -8.78 -27.30
CA CYS A 116 -22.16 -7.78 -28.07
C CYS A 116 -23.10 -6.70 -28.62
N VAL A 117 -22.62 -5.46 -28.64
CA VAL A 117 -23.27 -4.32 -29.32
C VAL A 117 -22.30 -3.74 -30.36
N PRO A 118 -22.78 -3.18 -31.48
CA PRO A 118 -21.89 -2.72 -32.55
C PRO A 118 -21.09 -1.48 -32.19
N ASP A 119 -21.64 -0.58 -31.36
CA ASP A 119 -21.02 0.68 -30.96
C ASP A 119 -21.51 1.10 -29.56
N ILE A 120 -20.92 2.18 -29.02
CA ILE A 120 -21.25 2.70 -27.69
C ILE A 120 -22.70 3.21 -27.62
N ALA A 121 -23.18 3.87 -28.69
CA ALA A 121 -24.55 4.40 -28.74
C ALA A 121 -25.61 3.30 -28.72
N SER A 122 -25.24 2.09 -29.11
CA SER A 122 -26.09 0.90 -29.09
C SER A 122 -26.13 0.20 -27.72
N LEU A 123 -25.45 0.71 -26.68
CA LEU A 123 -25.61 0.21 -25.32
C LEU A 123 -27.07 0.41 -24.87
N PRO A 124 -27.68 -0.58 -24.20
CA PRO A 124 -29.12 -0.53 -23.87
C PRO A 124 -29.45 0.53 -22.81
N ALA A 125 -28.46 0.93 -22.02
CA ALA A 125 -28.55 1.96 -21.00
C ALA A 125 -27.14 2.47 -20.68
N LYS A 126 -27.08 3.58 -19.94
CA LYS A 126 -25.84 4.06 -19.32
C LYS A 126 -25.30 3.01 -18.35
N VAL A 127 -24.04 2.61 -18.54
CA VAL A 127 -23.36 1.63 -17.67
C VAL A 127 -22.65 2.31 -16.51
N ASP A 128 -22.34 1.58 -15.45
CA ASP A 128 -21.52 2.12 -14.36
C ASP A 128 -20.09 2.33 -14.84
N VAL A 129 -19.52 1.35 -15.53
CA VAL A 129 -18.15 1.40 -16.03
C VAL A 129 -18.05 1.03 -17.49
N LEU A 130 -17.36 1.86 -18.27
CA LEU A 130 -16.87 1.51 -19.60
C LEU A 130 -15.35 1.34 -19.56
N VAL A 131 -14.89 0.12 -19.84
CA VAL A 131 -13.47 -0.21 -19.95
C VAL A 131 -13.03 -0.02 -21.40
N VAL A 132 -12.06 0.87 -21.60
CA VAL A 132 -11.48 1.18 -22.91
C VAL A 132 -10.15 0.43 -23.03
N ALA A 133 -10.12 -0.68 -23.75
CA ALA A 133 -8.96 -1.57 -23.93
C ALA A 133 -8.54 -1.68 -25.41
N VAL A 134 -8.42 -0.54 -26.08
CA VAL A 134 -8.06 -0.42 -27.51
C VAL A 134 -6.61 0.08 -27.71
N SER A 135 -6.23 0.46 -28.93
CA SER A 135 -4.94 1.12 -29.15
C SER A 135 -4.96 2.56 -28.62
N ALA A 136 -3.78 3.12 -28.34
CA ALA A 136 -3.63 4.52 -27.92
C ALA A 136 -4.17 5.52 -28.96
N ALA A 137 -4.10 5.16 -30.25
CA ALA A 137 -4.59 6.00 -31.33
C ALA A 137 -6.12 6.06 -31.37
N ASP A 138 -6.80 4.98 -31.00
CA ASP A 138 -8.26 4.87 -31.06
C ASP A 138 -8.93 5.36 -29.76
N ALA A 139 -8.22 5.30 -28.62
CA ALA A 139 -8.77 5.61 -27.31
C ALA A 139 -9.39 7.03 -27.21
N PRO A 140 -8.79 8.11 -27.76
CA PRO A 140 -9.36 9.45 -27.65
C PRO A 140 -10.72 9.60 -28.29
N ALA A 141 -10.93 9.01 -29.47
CA ALA A 141 -12.23 9.05 -30.15
C ALA A 141 -13.28 8.30 -29.33
N ILE A 142 -12.95 7.10 -28.86
CA ILE A 142 -13.86 6.28 -28.04
C ILE A 142 -14.24 6.97 -26.72
N VAL A 143 -13.28 7.61 -26.04
CA VAL A 143 -13.55 8.37 -24.81
C VAL A 143 -14.45 9.57 -25.11
N THR A 144 -14.17 10.32 -26.18
CA THR A 144 -14.98 11.47 -26.58
C THR A 144 -16.41 11.07 -26.94
N ASP A 145 -16.58 9.98 -27.68
CA ASP A 145 -17.89 9.43 -28.04
C ASP A 145 -18.66 8.95 -26.80
N ALA A 146 -17.98 8.27 -25.87
CA ALA A 146 -18.58 7.83 -24.61
C ALA A 146 -19.06 9.01 -23.75
N ILE A 147 -18.29 10.11 -23.72
CA ILE A 147 -18.69 11.35 -23.04
C ILE A 147 -19.89 11.98 -23.75
N GLY A 148 -19.84 12.12 -25.07
CA GLY A 148 -20.89 12.75 -25.88
C GLY A 148 -22.24 12.03 -25.80
N CYS A 149 -22.22 10.69 -25.71
CA CYS A 149 -23.42 9.87 -25.55
C CYS A 149 -23.83 9.66 -24.08
N ASP A 150 -23.11 10.23 -23.11
CA ASP A 150 -23.28 9.98 -21.67
C ASP A 150 -23.35 8.48 -21.32
N ALA A 151 -22.50 7.69 -21.98
CA ALA A 151 -22.63 6.23 -22.03
C ALA A 151 -22.25 5.53 -20.72
N ALA A 152 -21.46 6.17 -19.85
CA ALA A 152 -21.00 5.57 -18.61
C ALA A 152 -20.89 6.58 -17.45
N VAL A 153 -21.00 6.09 -16.21
CA VAL A 153 -20.72 6.89 -15.00
C VAL A 153 -19.21 7.04 -14.78
N GLY A 154 -18.44 6.00 -15.08
CA GLY A 154 -16.98 5.96 -15.00
C GLY A 154 -16.34 5.31 -16.22
N LEU A 155 -15.14 5.77 -16.58
CA LEU A 155 -14.30 5.20 -17.62
C LEU A 155 -13.02 4.64 -17.00
N ILE A 156 -12.59 3.45 -17.45
CA ILE A 156 -11.24 2.95 -17.20
C ILE A 156 -10.49 2.94 -18.54
N VAL A 157 -9.52 3.84 -18.66
CA VAL A 157 -8.70 3.99 -19.86
C VAL A 157 -7.40 3.23 -19.68
N ILE A 158 -7.32 2.06 -20.31
CA ILE A 158 -6.16 1.17 -20.21
C ILE A 158 -4.93 1.66 -20.99
N PRO A 159 -5.04 2.14 -22.25
CA PRO A 159 -3.88 2.29 -23.11
C PRO A 159 -2.89 3.36 -22.62
N GLY A 160 -1.60 3.04 -22.67
CA GLY A 160 -0.52 4.01 -22.66
C GLY A 160 -0.17 4.49 -24.07
N GLY A 161 0.66 5.53 -24.16
CA GLY A 161 0.97 6.30 -25.36
C GLY A 161 0.09 7.54 -25.54
N LEU A 162 -0.46 8.07 -24.45
CA LEU A 162 -1.30 9.27 -24.40
C LEU A 162 -0.45 10.40 -23.80
N GLU A 163 -0.86 10.98 -22.66
CA GLU A 163 -0.22 12.13 -21.99
C GLU A 163 1.30 12.01 -21.78
N GLU A 164 1.80 10.79 -21.58
CA GLU A 164 3.23 10.54 -21.38
C GLU A 164 4.05 10.58 -22.68
N LYS A 165 3.38 10.56 -23.84
CA LYS A 165 4.03 10.51 -25.15
C LYS A 165 4.02 11.89 -25.80
N HIS A 166 5.21 12.38 -26.12
CA HIS A 166 5.39 13.64 -26.85
C HIS A 166 4.61 13.67 -28.18
N GLY A 167 3.98 14.81 -28.47
CA GLY A 167 3.23 15.04 -29.72
C GLY A 167 1.79 14.54 -29.72
N THR A 168 1.26 14.14 -28.56
CA THR A 168 -0.15 13.70 -28.41
C THR A 168 -1.05 14.76 -27.75
N ASP A 169 -0.51 15.94 -27.43
CA ASP A 169 -1.18 17.00 -26.67
C ASP A 169 -2.55 17.38 -27.25
N ALA A 170 -2.64 17.48 -28.59
CA ALA A 170 -3.90 17.82 -29.27
C ALA A 170 -4.97 16.72 -29.11
N LEU A 171 -4.56 15.44 -29.13
CA LEU A 171 -5.48 14.30 -28.97
C LEU A 171 -6.00 14.22 -27.53
N VAL A 172 -5.11 14.41 -26.55
CA VAL A 172 -5.49 14.45 -25.14
C VAL A 172 -6.34 15.69 -24.82
N GLY A 173 -5.99 16.84 -25.40
CA GLY A 173 -6.72 18.09 -25.26
C GLY A 173 -8.20 17.93 -25.62
N GLY A 174 -8.51 17.26 -26.74
CA GLY A 174 -9.90 16.99 -27.13
C GLY A 174 -10.69 16.18 -26.10
N MET A 175 -10.08 15.16 -25.47
CA MET A 175 -10.73 14.41 -24.39
C MET A 175 -10.99 15.28 -23.15
N ARG A 176 -10.01 16.11 -22.79
CA ARG A 176 -10.12 17.04 -21.64
C ARG A 176 -11.21 18.07 -21.87
N ASP A 177 -11.28 18.65 -23.06
CA ASP A 177 -12.30 19.63 -23.44
C ASP A 177 -13.70 19.02 -23.44
N ALA A 178 -13.85 17.80 -23.98
CA ALA A 178 -15.12 17.07 -23.96
C ALA A 178 -15.58 16.79 -22.53
N LEU A 179 -14.67 16.33 -21.66
CA LEU A 179 -14.97 16.08 -20.25
C LEU A 179 -15.36 17.37 -19.51
N ALA A 180 -14.62 18.46 -19.74
CA ALA A 180 -14.90 19.76 -19.15
C ALA A 180 -16.28 20.31 -19.58
N ALA A 181 -16.59 20.22 -20.87
CA ALA A 181 -17.89 20.63 -21.41
C ALA A 181 -19.04 19.80 -20.82
N ALA A 182 -18.88 18.48 -20.72
CA ALA A 182 -19.89 17.60 -20.13
C ALA A 182 -20.13 17.93 -18.63
N ARG A 183 -19.07 18.20 -17.87
CA ARG A 183 -19.15 18.58 -16.45
C ARG A 183 -19.78 19.95 -16.24
N ALA A 184 -19.46 20.93 -17.10
CA ALA A 184 -20.10 22.24 -17.08
C ALA A 184 -21.62 22.14 -17.30
N GLY A 185 -22.08 21.13 -18.04
CA GLY A 185 -23.50 20.80 -18.20
C GLY A 185 -24.11 19.96 -17.07
N GLY A 186 -23.39 19.67 -15.97
CA GLY A 186 -23.83 18.83 -14.86
C GLY A 186 -23.68 17.31 -15.09
N GLY A 187 -23.17 16.91 -16.25
CA GLY A 187 -22.93 15.53 -16.64
C GLY A 187 -21.45 15.11 -16.49
N GLY A 188 -21.01 14.24 -17.40
CA GLY A 188 -19.62 13.82 -17.52
C GLY A 188 -19.24 12.63 -16.61
N PRO A 189 -18.47 11.66 -17.13
CA PRO A 189 -17.99 10.55 -16.33
C PRO A 189 -16.84 10.94 -15.39
N LEU A 190 -16.47 10.04 -14.49
CA LEU A 190 -15.14 9.99 -13.89
C LEU A 190 -14.19 9.20 -14.79
N ILE A 191 -12.90 9.55 -14.87
CA ILE A 191 -11.93 8.77 -15.66
C ILE A 191 -10.78 8.28 -14.78
N ASN A 192 -10.56 6.96 -14.74
CA ASN A 192 -9.38 6.31 -14.17
C ASN A 192 -8.41 5.89 -15.29
N GLY A 193 -7.11 6.19 -15.14
CA GLY A 193 -6.09 5.99 -16.20
C GLY A 193 -5.71 7.33 -16.84
N GLY A 194 -5.21 7.43 -18.07
CA GLY A 194 -4.74 6.41 -19.02
C GLY A 194 -3.49 5.68 -18.55
N ASN A 195 -2.92 4.83 -19.39
CA ASN A 195 -1.74 4.02 -19.07
C ASN A 195 -1.85 3.31 -17.71
N CYS A 196 -3.01 2.71 -17.43
CA CYS A 196 -3.24 1.99 -16.18
C CYS A 196 -3.44 0.50 -16.43
N LEU A 197 -3.24 -0.30 -15.39
CA LEU A 197 -3.60 -1.72 -15.42
C LEU A 197 -5.10 -1.92 -15.18
N GLY A 198 -5.80 -0.92 -14.65
CA GLY A 198 -7.20 -0.96 -14.26
C GLY A 198 -7.41 -1.05 -12.75
N ILE A 199 -8.58 -1.58 -12.36
CA ILE A 199 -9.03 -1.69 -10.98
C ILE A 199 -9.40 -3.15 -10.70
N ARG A 200 -9.02 -3.62 -9.52
CA ARG A 200 -9.57 -4.83 -8.89
C ARG A 200 -10.28 -4.44 -7.60
N SER A 201 -11.53 -4.88 -7.46
CA SER A 201 -12.37 -4.66 -6.29
C SER A 201 -13.00 -5.96 -5.85
N ARG A 202 -12.68 -6.39 -4.64
CA ARG A 202 -13.27 -7.58 -4.01
C ARG A 202 -14.77 -7.38 -3.71
N PRO A 203 -15.22 -6.24 -3.14
CA PRO A 203 -16.65 -5.98 -2.95
C PRO A 203 -17.44 -5.94 -4.25
N GLY A 204 -16.86 -5.36 -5.31
CA GLY A 204 -17.48 -5.26 -6.63
C GLY A 204 -17.40 -6.54 -7.48
N ARG A 205 -16.72 -7.60 -7.01
CA ARG A 205 -16.46 -8.84 -7.79
C ARG A 205 -15.87 -8.54 -9.16
N TYR A 206 -14.91 -7.61 -9.17
CA TYR A 206 -14.50 -6.86 -10.33
C TYR A 206 -12.97 -6.90 -10.48
N ASP A 207 -12.47 -7.31 -11.64
CA ASP A 207 -11.03 -7.32 -11.95
C ASP A 207 -10.79 -6.96 -13.43
N THR A 208 -10.29 -5.74 -13.67
CA THR A 208 -9.85 -5.31 -15.00
C THR A 208 -8.35 -5.32 -15.19
N LEU A 209 -7.60 -5.93 -14.27
CA LEU A 209 -6.18 -6.12 -14.48
C LEU A 209 -6.03 -7.10 -15.65
N PHE A 210 -5.33 -6.71 -16.71
CA PHE A 210 -5.15 -7.58 -17.88
C PHE A 210 -4.02 -8.61 -17.69
N ILE A 211 -3.96 -9.22 -16.51
CA ILE A 211 -3.02 -10.30 -16.16
C ILE A 211 -3.78 -11.63 -16.08
N PRO A 212 -3.40 -12.64 -16.87
CA PRO A 212 -4.02 -13.96 -16.79
C PRO A 212 -3.74 -14.67 -15.46
N THR A 213 -4.67 -15.53 -15.03
CA THR A 213 -4.54 -16.34 -13.80
C THR A 213 -3.29 -17.21 -13.75
N ALA A 214 -2.81 -17.67 -14.92
CA ALA A 214 -1.56 -18.44 -15.04
C ALA A 214 -0.30 -17.61 -14.71
N LYS A 215 -0.42 -16.29 -14.55
CA LYS A 215 0.68 -15.37 -14.24
C LYS A 215 0.50 -14.64 -12.91
N LEU A 216 -0.73 -14.50 -12.44
CA LEU A 216 -1.05 -13.94 -11.15
C LEU A 216 -2.27 -14.66 -10.60
N ALA A 217 -2.14 -15.27 -9.42
CA ALA A 217 -3.25 -15.99 -8.81
C ALA A 217 -4.46 -15.06 -8.63
N GLY A 218 -5.65 -15.63 -8.81
CA GLY A 218 -6.90 -14.93 -8.53
C GLY A 218 -7.09 -14.70 -7.03
N PRO A 219 -8.17 -13.99 -6.66
CA PRO A 219 -8.52 -13.78 -5.25
C PRO A 219 -8.61 -15.10 -4.47
N SER A 220 -8.03 -15.13 -3.28
CA SER A 220 -8.11 -16.25 -2.34
C SER A 220 -8.58 -15.75 -0.98
N GLY A 221 -9.45 -16.50 -0.31
CA GLY A 221 -9.96 -16.14 1.02
C GLY A 221 -10.81 -14.85 1.08
N PRO A 222 -11.13 -14.37 2.30
CA PRO A 222 -11.80 -13.10 2.50
C PRO A 222 -10.86 -11.92 2.15
N PRO A 223 -11.40 -10.77 1.72
CA PRO A 223 -10.59 -9.58 1.48
C PRO A 223 -9.91 -9.10 2.76
N ALA A 224 -8.63 -8.78 2.67
CA ALA A 224 -7.92 -8.04 3.70
C ALA A 224 -8.35 -6.56 3.68
N PRO A 225 -8.31 -5.85 4.83
CA PRO A 225 -8.75 -4.46 4.95
C PRO A 225 -7.72 -3.47 4.36
N VAL A 226 -7.29 -3.73 3.12
CA VAL A 226 -6.21 -3.06 2.43
C VAL A 226 -6.67 -2.50 1.10
N ALA A 227 -6.31 -1.26 0.84
CA ALA A 227 -6.34 -0.68 -0.50
C ALA A 227 -4.92 -0.41 -0.99
N ILE A 228 -4.60 -0.84 -2.22
CA ILE A 228 -3.36 -0.45 -2.91
C ILE A 228 -3.71 0.57 -3.98
N LEU A 229 -3.15 1.78 -3.86
CA LEU A 229 -3.25 2.85 -4.85
C LEU A 229 -1.88 3.02 -5.52
N ALA A 230 -1.78 2.88 -6.84
CA ALA A 230 -0.50 2.98 -7.52
C ALA A 230 -0.59 3.70 -8.87
N GLN A 231 0.34 4.63 -9.13
CA GLN A 231 0.54 5.14 -10.49
C GLN A 231 1.10 4.07 -11.41
N SER A 232 2.02 3.23 -10.93
CA SER A 232 2.59 2.12 -11.71
C SER A 232 1.79 0.83 -11.55
N GLY A 233 1.22 0.34 -12.66
CA GLY A 233 0.52 -0.94 -12.70
C GLY A 233 1.44 -2.14 -12.41
N ALA A 234 2.67 -2.11 -12.92
CA ALA A 234 3.67 -3.14 -12.68
C ALA A 234 4.09 -3.20 -11.20
N PHE A 235 4.18 -2.04 -10.53
CA PHE A 235 4.40 -1.99 -9.09
C PHE A 235 3.28 -2.71 -8.35
N ALA A 236 2.01 -2.35 -8.61
CA ALA A 236 0.85 -2.91 -7.92
C ALA A 236 0.79 -4.45 -8.02
N ILE A 237 0.94 -5.03 -9.22
CA ILE A 237 0.90 -6.50 -9.38
C ILE A 237 2.10 -7.21 -8.79
N SER A 238 3.28 -6.56 -8.81
CA SER A 238 4.47 -7.11 -8.15
C SER A 238 4.24 -7.21 -6.64
N ARG A 239 3.64 -6.17 -6.01
CA ARG A 239 3.24 -6.22 -4.60
C ARG A 239 2.20 -7.29 -4.34
N LEU A 240 1.15 -7.33 -5.16
CA LEU A 240 0.07 -8.31 -5.03
C LEU A 240 0.61 -9.76 -5.08
N SER A 241 1.60 -10.03 -5.94
CA SER A 241 2.24 -11.35 -6.00
C SER A 241 3.08 -11.73 -4.77
N ARG A 242 3.48 -10.75 -3.95
CA ARG A 242 4.34 -10.94 -2.77
C ARG A 242 3.56 -10.94 -1.45
N LEU A 243 2.40 -10.27 -1.41
CA LEU A 243 1.50 -10.19 -0.24
C LEU A 243 0.76 -11.51 -0.01
N ARG A 244 1.49 -12.56 0.39
CA ARG A 244 0.89 -13.87 0.70
C ARG A 244 -0.05 -13.79 1.90
N GLY A 245 -1.21 -14.43 1.77
CA GLY A 245 -2.27 -14.40 2.80
C GLY A 245 -2.98 -13.06 2.95
N ILE A 246 -2.57 -12.03 2.22
CA ILE A 246 -3.15 -10.69 2.25
C ILE A 246 -3.70 -10.42 0.86
N ASP A 247 -5.00 -10.60 0.68
CA ASP A 247 -5.66 -10.25 -0.59
C ASP A 247 -6.38 -8.90 -0.47
N PRO A 248 -5.82 -7.80 -1.03
CA PRO A 248 -6.38 -6.46 -0.86
C PRO A 248 -7.83 -6.35 -1.32
N ARG A 249 -8.65 -5.67 -0.51
CA ARG A 249 -10.02 -5.25 -0.83
C ARG A 249 -10.08 -4.49 -2.15
N TYR A 250 -9.13 -3.57 -2.36
CA TYR A 250 -8.98 -2.80 -3.60
C TYR A 250 -7.54 -2.80 -4.09
N VAL A 251 -7.35 -2.94 -5.40
CA VAL A 251 -6.10 -2.61 -6.10
C VAL A 251 -6.47 -1.65 -7.24
N ILE A 252 -6.06 -0.39 -7.11
CA ILE A 252 -6.44 0.68 -8.02
C ILE A 252 -5.16 1.21 -8.64
N THR A 253 -5.03 1.05 -9.96
CA THR A 253 -3.93 1.63 -10.72
C THR A 253 -4.45 2.86 -11.46
N VAL A 254 -3.86 4.01 -11.19
CA VAL A 254 -4.35 5.30 -11.70
C VAL A 254 -3.60 5.77 -12.95
N GLY A 255 -2.44 5.16 -13.25
CA GLY A 255 -1.62 5.50 -14.42
C GLY A 255 -1.29 6.99 -14.46
N ASN A 256 -1.60 7.63 -15.59
CA ASN A 256 -1.32 9.04 -15.83
C ASN A 256 -2.17 10.01 -14.99
N GLN A 257 -3.23 9.53 -14.34
CA GLN A 257 -4.19 10.36 -13.60
C GLN A 257 -4.84 11.46 -14.48
N MET A 258 -5.32 11.07 -15.67
CA MET A 258 -5.98 11.96 -16.65
C MET A 258 -7.15 12.74 -16.04
N ASP A 259 -7.84 12.14 -15.07
CA ASP A 259 -8.87 12.80 -14.27
C ASP A 259 -8.74 12.40 -12.80
N LEU A 260 -9.16 11.19 -12.41
CA LEU A 260 -9.06 10.75 -11.03
C LEU A 260 -7.59 10.60 -10.61
N THR A 261 -7.30 11.10 -9.42
CA THR A 261 -5.97 11.02 -8.81
C THR A 261 -5.98 10.18 -7.53
N ILE A 262 -4.79 9.82 -7.03
CA ILE A 262 -4.64 9.16 -5.73
C ILE A 262 -5.35 9.95 -4.63
N GLY A 263 -5.24 11.30 -4.63
CA GLY A 263 -5.90 12.14 -3.64
C GLY A 263 -7.43 12.02 -3.64
N ASP A 264 -8.06 11.88 -4.81
CA ASP A 264 -9.50 11.65 -4.91
C ASP A 264 -9.89 10.29 -4.32
N TYR A 265 -9.10 9.24 -4.60
CA TYR A 265 -9.33 7.91 -4.03
C TYR A 265 -9.15 7.88 -2.52
N LEU A 266 -8.12 8.54 -1.96
CA LEU A 266 -7.99 8.67 -0.51
C LEU A 266 -9.17 9.40 0.11
N THR A 267 -9.63 10.47 -0.53
CA THR A 267 -10.80 11.23 -0.06
C THR A 267 -12.08 10.39 -0.07
N TYR A 268 -12.23 9.48 -1.03
CA TYR A 268 -13.35 8.54 -1.06
C TYR A 268 -13.19 7.40 -0.03
N LEU A 269 -12.01 6.79 0.04
CA LEU A 269 -11.73 5.63 0.90
C LEU A 269 -11.68 5.99 2.38
N LYS A 270 -11.51 7.26 2.74
CA LYS A 270 -11.65 7.71 4.13
C LYS A 270 -13.02 7.34 4.71
N ASP A 271 -14.06 7.23 3.89
CA ASP A 271 -15.42 6.92 4.34
C ASP A 271 -15.73 5.40 4.26
N ASP A 272 -14.79 4.57 3.79
CA ASP A 272 -14.91 3.10 3.85
C ASP A 272 -14.24 2.57 5.14
N PRO A 273 -15.01 2.13 6.15
CA PRO A 273 -14.45 1.61 7.40
C PRO A 273 -13.77 0.25 7.23
N GLU A 274 -14.01 -0.48 6.14
CA GLU A 274 -13.40 -1.78 5.86
C GLU A 274 -12.00 -1.65 5.21
N VAL A 275 -11.53 -0.42 5.01
CA VAL A 275 -10.15 -0.11 4.60
C VAL A 275 -9.42 0.47 5.79
N GLU A 276 -8.59 -0.33 6.45
CA GLU A 276 -7.79 0.06 7.61
C GLU A 276 -6.36 0.47 7.22
N VAL A 277 -5.83 -0.06 6.12
CA VAL A 277 -4.48 0.22 5.64
C VAL A 277 -4.51 0.60 4.15
N VAL A 278 -3.88 1.72 3.79
CA VAL A 278 -3.74 2.16 2.40
C VAL A 278 -2.27 2.19 2.00
N GLY A 279 -1.87 1.32 1.09
CA GLY A 279 -0.55 1.36 0.47
C GLY A 279 -0.56 2.23 -0.78
N VAL A 280 0.31 3.24 -0.84
CA VAL A 280 0.36 4.23 -1.92
C VAL A 280 1.72 4.20 -2.62
N TYR A 281 1.69 4.07 -3.94
CA TYR A 281 2.84 4.31 -4.82
C TYR A 281 2.60 5.53 -5.70
N VAL A 282 3.47 6.54 -5.56
CA VAL A 282 3.39 7.79 -6.33
C VAL A 282 4.73 8.15 -6.96
N GLU A 283 4.69 8.54 -8.23
CA GLU A 283 5.82 9.06 -9.01
C GLU A 283 5.86 10.59 -8.99
N GLY A 284 4.67 11.22 -9.02
CA GLY A 284 4.52 12.65 -8.92
C GLY A 284 3.06 13.06 -8.71
N PHE A 285 2.87 14.32 -8.35
CA PHE A 285 1.55 14.90 -8.15
C PHE A 285 1.28 15.90 -9.27
N ALA A 286 0.05 15.90 -9.78
CA ALA A 286 -0.40 17.00 -10.61
C ALA A 286 -0.59 18.27 -9.76
N PRO A 287 -0.71 19.47 -10.36
CA PRO A 287 -1.01 20.68 -9.60
C PRO A 287 -2.20 20.50 -8.66
N LEU A 288 -2.03 20.91 -7.39
CA LEU A 288 -2.99 20.78 -6.28
C LEU A 288 -3.33 19.34 -5.83
N ASP A 289 -2.86 18.31 -6.54
CA ASP A 289 -3.15 16.91 -6.17
C ASP A 289 -2.39 16.47 -4.91
N GLY A 290 -1.17 16.99 -4.69
CA GLY A 290 -0.42 16.76 -3.45
C GLY A 290 -1.17 17.26 -2.21
N LEU A 291 -1.89 18.38 -2.33
CA LEU A 291 -2.73 18.89 -1.23
C LEU A 291 -3.90 17.94 -0.96
N ARG A 292 -4.60 17.49 -2.01
CA ARG A 292 -5.70 16.51 -1.88
C ARG A 292 -5.24 15.19 -1.28
N PHE A 293 -4.05 14.73 -1.67
CA PHE A 293 -3.41 13.56 -1.07
C PHE A 293 -3.22 13.75 0.43
N LEU A 294 -2.65 14.88 0.87
CA LEU A 294 -2.40 15.16 2.28
C LEU A 294 -3.71 15.29 3.09
N GLU A 295 -4.74 15.93 2.53
CA GLU A 295 -6.05 16.05 3.17
C GLU A 295 -6.73 14.69 3.34
N GLY A 296 -6.74 13.86 2.29
CA GLY A 296 -7.29 12.52 2.33
C GLY A 296 -6.51 11.59 3.29
N ALA A 297 -5.17 11.65 3.23
CA ALA A 297 -4.31 10.87 4.11
C ALA A 297 -4.51 11.26 5.58
N ARG A 298 -4.56 12.57 5.89
CA ARG A 298 -4.82 13.08 7.24
C ARG A 298 -6.15 12.57 7.79
N ALA A 299 -7.21 12.62 6.99
CA ALA A 299 -8.52 12.13 7.44
C ALA A 299 -8.54 10.62 7.72
N ILE A 300 -7.72 9.83 7.00
CA ILE A 300 -7.56 8.40 7.26
C ILE A 300 -6.76 8.18 8.55
N THR A 301 -5.64 8.88 8.72
CA THR A 301 -4.76 8.71 9.89
C THR A 301 -5.37 9.22 11.19
N GLU A 302 -6.07 10.36 11.17
CA GLU A 302 -6.82 10.88 12.33
C GLU A 302 -7.97 9.94 12.75
N ALA A 303 -8.45 9.09 11.85
CA ALA A 303 -9.44 8.04 12.15
C ALA A 303 -8.82 6.76 12.73
N GLY A 304 -7.52 6.77 13.06
CA GLY A 304 -6.80 5.61 13.62
C GLY A 304 -6.43 4.52 12.60
N ARG A 305 -6.49 4.85 11.30
CA ARG A 305 -6.10 3.97 10.20
C ARG A 305 -4.74 4.38 9.64
N SER A 306 -4.15 3.59 8.75
CA SER A 306 -2.76 3.82 8.31
C SER A 306 -2.63 4.05 6.82
N VAL A 307 -1.76 4.99 6.45
CA VAL A 307 -1.34 5.23 5.06
C VAL A 307 0.16 5.00 4.97
N ILE A 308 0.58 4.09 4.09
CA ILE A 308 1.98 3.76 3.84
C ILE A 308 2.33 4.26 2.44
N LEU A 309 3.34 5.11 2.33
CA LEU A 309 3.73 5.76 1.08
C LEU A 309 5.10 5.27 0.61
N TYR A 310 5.18 4.77 -0.61
CA TYR A 310 6.44 4.73 -1.37
C TYR A 310 6.39 5.76 -2.49
N ARG A 311 7.28 6.74 -2.44
CA ARG A 311 7.45 7.75 -3.49
C ARG A 311 8.62 7.36 -4.40
N ALA A 312 8.39 7.28 -5.70
CA ALA A 312 9.46 7.09 -6.67
C ALA A 312 10.30 8.38 -6.82
N GLY A 313 11.56 8.24 -7.22
CA GLY A 313 12.42 9.38 -7.52
C GLY A 313 12.92 10.16 -6.30
N TRP A 314 13.31 9.47 -5.22
CA TRP A 314 13.95 10.07 -4.04
C TRP A 314 15.25 10.83 -4.38
N THR A 315 15.98 10.35 -5.38
CA THR A 315 17.21 10.97 -5.86
C THR A 315 16.96 11.70 -7.17
N ARG A 316 17.84 12.64 -7.53
CA ARG A 316 17.78 13.33 -8.83
C ARG A 316 17.75 12.34 -10.01
N ALA A 317 18.55 11.28 -9.95
CA ALA A 317 18.55 10.24 -10.99
C ALA A 317 17.21 9.51 -11.07
N GLY A 318 16.63 9.16 -9.91
CA GLY A 318 15.31 8.54 -9.87
C GLY A 318 14.19 9.46 -10.35
N ALA A 319 14.25 10.75 -10.00
CA ALA A 319 13.27 11.75 -10.44
C ALA A 319 13.29 11.91 -11.97
N VAL A 320 14.49 11.96 -12.57
CA VAL A 320 14.65 11.98 -14.04
C VAL A 320 14.09 10.71 -14.68
N ALA A 321 14.35 9.54 -14.10
CA ALA A 321 13.79 8.28 -14.60
C ALA A 321 12.25 8.32 -14.55
N SER A 322 11.67 8.69 -13.40
CA SER A 322 10.21 8.75 -13.22
C SER A 322 9.53 9.71 -14.18
N ALA A 323 10.11 10.89 -14.40
CA ALA A 323 9.58 11.90 -15.32
C ALA A 323 9.53 11.44 -16.79
N SER A 324 10.33 10.43 -17.17
CA SER A 324 10.25 9.83 -18.52
C SER A 324 9.15 8.78 -18.67
N HIS A 325 8.57 8.32 -17.55
CA HIS A 325 7.55 7.28 -17.50
C HIS A 325 6.13 7.84 -17.29
N THR A 326 5.99 8.99 -16.64
CA THR A 326 4.69 9.64 -16.40
C THR A 326 4.73 11.11 -16.77
N ALA A 327 3.59 11.66 -17.21
CA ALA A 327 3.43 13.08 -17.54
C ALA A 327 3.36 14.00 -16.30
N SER A 328 3.88 13.54 -15.15
CA SER A 328 3.82 14.25 -13.87
C SER A 328 5.17 14.87 -13.52
N ILE A 329 5.13 16.04 -12.89
CA ILE A 329 6.35 16.70 -12.41
C ILE A 329 6.75 16.02 -11.10
N ALA A 330 7.96 15.49 -11.04
CA ALA A 330 8.54 14.99 -9.80
C ALA A 330 8.72 16.18 -8.83
N GLY A 331 7.83 16.29 -7.84
CA GLY A 331 7.93 17.29 -6.78
C GLY A 331 9.13 17.06 -5.88
N ASP A 332 9.52 18.05 -5.08
CA ASP A 332 10.65 17.92 -4.15
C ASP A 332 10.42 16.77 -3.17
N ALA A 333 11.39 15.85 -3.12
CA ALA A 333 11.27 14.61 -2.37
C ALA A 333 11.30 14.86 -0.85
N ALA A 334 12.14 15.79 -0.38
CA ALA A 334 12.25 16.13 1.04
C ALA A 334 10.97 16.82 1.52
N VAL A 335 10.43 17.75 0.73
CA VAL A 335 9.14 18.41 1.02
C VAL A 335 8.01 17.38 1.06
N THR A 336 7.95 16.48 0.08
CA THR A 336 6.91 15.44 0.04
C THR A 336 6.98 14.54 1.26
N ARG A 337 8.17 14.10 1.66
CA ARG A 337 8.36 13.29 2.87
C ARG A 337 7.88 14.03 4.12
N ALA A 338 8.40 15.23 4.35
CA ALA A 338 8.10 16.01 5.55
C ALA A 338 6.60 16.28 5.70
N LEU A 339 5.93 16.68 4.61
CA LEU A 339 4.49 16.93 4.63
C LEU A 339 3.66 15.66 4.85
N ALA A 340 4.06 14.52 4.25
CA ALA A 340 3.38 13.25 4.42
C ALA A 340 3.51 12.75 5.87
N GLU A 341 4.72 12.75 6.42
CA GLU A 341 4.98 12.34 7.81
C GLU A 341 4.24 13.24 8.81
N GLN A 342 4.14 14.55 8.56
CA GLN A 342 3.40 15.49 9.39
C GLN A 342 1.89 15.14 9.49
N VAL A 343 1.32 14.48 8.49
CA VAL A 343 -0.08 14.00 8.52
C VAL A 343 -0.21 12.53 8.90
N GLY A 344 0.85 11.93 9.48
CA GLY A 344 0.83 10.55 9.99
C GLY A 344 1.02 9.47 8.91
N VAL A 345 1.46 9.84 7.70
CA VAL A 345 1.80 8.85 6.66
C VAL A 345 3.14 8.21 6.98
N VAL A 346 3.20 6.89 6.89
CA VAL A 346 4.43 6.12 7.06
C VAL A 346 5.18 6.05 5.72
N VAL A 347 6.31 6.74 5.60
CA VAL A 347 7.06 6.82 4.33
C VAL A 347 8.10 5.71 4.22
N ALA A 348 7.92 4.78 3.28
CA ALA A 348 8.88 3.73 2.97
C ALA A 348 10.02 4.25 2.08
N GLU A 349 11.26 3.91 2.43
CA GLU A 349 12.46 4.33 1.71
C GLU A 349 12.80 3.37 0.57
N THR A 350 12.49 2.09 0.76
CA THR A 350 12.73 1.04 -0.24
C THR A 350 11.44 0.29 -0.57
N VAL A 351 11.46 -0.40 -1.71
CA VAL A 351 10.33 -1.25 -2.11
C VAL A 351 10.16 -2.45 -1.18
N GLY A 352 11.26 -3.01 -0.66
CA GLY A 352 11.20 -4.09 0.33
C GLY A 352 10.57 -3.62 1.63
N GLU A 353 10.99 -2.47 2.13
CA GLU A 353 10.41 -1.87 3.33
C GLU A 353 8.91 -1.56 3.16
N PHE A 354 8.47 -1.12 1.96
CA PHE A 354 7.05 -0.95 1.68
C PHE A 354 6.27 -2.27 1.81
N ASP A 355 6.80 -3.39 1.29
CA ASP A 355 6.17 -4.72 1.42
C ASP A 355 6.04 -5.11 2.90
N ASP A 356 7.14 -4.95 3.65
CA ASP A 356 7.25 -5.34 5.04
C ASP A 356 6.35 -4.51 5.95
N LEU A 357 6.31 -3.19 5.76
CA LEU A 357 5.40 -2.30 6.47
C LEU A 357 3.95 -2.68 6.15
N LEU A 358 3.61 -2.83 4.86
CA LEU A 358 2.24 -3.13 4.46
C LEU A 358 1.76 -4.45 5.08
N ALA A 359 2.58 -5.51 5.04
CA ALA A 359 2.25 -6.78 5.67
C ALA A 359 2.13 -6.67 7.19
N THR A 360 3.03 -5.93 7.84
CA THR A 360 3.06 -5.76 9.31
C THR A 360 1.82 -5.04 9.81
N PHE A 361 1.46 -3.90 9.22
CA PHE A 361 0.27 -3.14 9.61
C PHE A 361 -1.02 -3.96 9.46
N VAL A 362 -1.07 -4.81 8.43
CA VAL A 362 -2.24 -5.66 8.17
C VAL A 362 -2.33 -6.84 9.12
N ARG A 363 -1.20 -7.47 9.44
CA ARG A 363 -1.17 -8.65 10.32
C ARG A 363 -1.27 -8.27 11.80
N LEU A 364 -0.70 -7.14 12.22
CA LEU A 364 -0.79 -6.64 13.60
C LEU A 364 -2.08 -5.85 13.88
N ARG A 365 -3.03 -5.79 12.93
CA ARG A 365 -4.36 -5.19 13.12
C ARG A 365 -5.02 -5.69 14.39
N GLY A 366 -5.62 -4.76 15.15
CA GLY A 366 -6.32 -5.06 16.40
C GLY A 366 -5.40 -5.40 17.58
N ARG A 367 -4.07 -5.40 17.39
CA ARG A 367 -3.10 -5.52 18.48
C ARG A 367 -2.56 -4.13 18.81
N VAL A 368 -2.66 -3.76 20.08
CA VAL A 368 -2.21 -2.45 20.56
C VAL A 368 -1.05 -2.69 21.54
N PRO A 369 0.16 -2.17 21.25
CA PRO A 369 1.27 -2.27 22.19
C PRO A 369 0.98 -1.37 23.40
N ALA A 370 1.19 -1.88 24.62
CA ALA A 370 0.97 -1.10 25.84
C ALA A 370 2.12 -0.14 26.17
N GLY A 371 3.26 -0.30 25.50
CA GLY A 371 4.48 0.45 25.71
C GLY A 371 5.56 0.00 24.73
N ARG A 372 6.81 0.41 24.96
CA ARG A 372 7.94 0.20 24.04
C ARG A 372 8.84 -0.97 24.44
N ARG A 373 8.49 -1.73 25.48
CA ARG A 373 9.33 -2.79 26.06
C ARG A 373 9.22 -4.06 25.22
N LEU A 374 10.26 -4.32 24.44
CA LEU A 374 10.43 -5.48 23.58
C LEU A 374 11.12 -6.59 24.36
N ALA A 375 10.60 -7.81 24.30
CA ALA A 375 11.37 -9.00 24.65
C ALA A 375 11.69 -9.81 23.39
N ALA A 376 12.86 -10.43 23.35
CA ALA A 376 13.23 -11.26 22.22
C ALA A 376 13.67 -12.66 22.63
N ILE A 377 13.29 -13.65 21.83
CA ILE A 377 13.60 -15.07 22.03
C ILE A 377 14.12 -15.61 20.69
N THR A 378 15.28 -16.26 20.69
CA THR A 378 15.87 -16.89 19.49
C THR A 378 16.69 -18.11 19.90
N ASN A 379 17.06 -18.98 18.97
CA ASN A 379 18.04 -20.06 19.17
C ASN A 379 19.43 -19.71 18.60
N ALA A 380 19.68 -18.44 18.26
CA ALA A 380 20.94 -18.00 17.70
C ALA A 380 21.42 -16.66 18.26
N GLY A 381 22.59 -16.67 18.89
CA GLY A 381 23.19 -15.47 19.48
C GLY A 381 23.47 -14.31 18.52
N PHE A 382 23.68 -14.57 17.21
CA PHE A 382 23.85 -13.46 16.25
C PHE A 382 22.55 -12.65 16.07
N GLU A 383 21.38 -13.29 16.15
CA GLU A 383 20.10 -12.59 16.10
C GLU A 383 19.91 -11.73 17.35
N CYS A 384 20.38 -12.18 18.53
CA CYS A 384 20.36 -11.36 19.75
C CYS A 384 21.08 -10.02 19.55
N VAL A 385 22.27 -10.06 18.93
CA VAL A 385 23.04 -8.84 18.63
C VAL A 385 22.32 -7.98 17.59
N ALA A 386 21.84 -8.59 16.49
CA ALA A 386 21.12 -7.86 15.44
C ALA A 386 19.84 -7.18 15.96
N ILE A 387 19.13 -7.82 16.89
CA ILE A 387 17.96 -7.26 17.57
C ILE A 387 18.37 -6.05 18.41
N ALA A 388 19.37 -6.22 19.27
CA ALA A 388 19.84 -5.16 20.17
C ALA A 388 20.35 -3.92 19.41
N ASP A 389 20.99 -4.11 18.25
CA ASP A 389 21.50 -3.03 17.40
C ASP A 389 20.40 -2.21 16.70
N ASN A 390 19.16 -2.70 16.65
CA ASN A 390 18.07 -2.10 15.85
C ASN A 390 16.84 -1.70 16.67
N LEU A 391 16.96 -1.55 17.99
CA LEU A 391 15.82 -1.37 18.89
C LEU A 391 15.00 -0.09 18.63
N ASP A 392 15.62 1.03 18.28
CA ASP A 392 14.97 2.36 18.21
C ASP A 392 13.64 2.35 17.43
N PRO A 393 12.51 2.80 18.01
CA PRO A 393 12.34 3.48 19.31
C PRO A 393 11.98 2.56 20.50
N LEU A 394 12.11 1.24 20.34
CA LEU A 394 11.85 0.23 21.36
C LEU A 394 13.00 0.13 22.37
N GLU A 395 12.76 -0.55 23.48
CA GLU A 395 13.78 -0.87 24.49
C GLU A 395 13.62 -2.31 24.97
N LEU A 396 14.70 -2.96 25.40
CA LEU A 396 14.60 -4.32 25.93
C LEU A 396 13.85 -4.30 27.27
N ALA A 397 12.88 -5.19 27.41
CA ALA A 397 12.09 -5.33 28.62
C ALA A 397 12.94 -5.92 29.76
N GLY A 398 13.83 -6.86 29.43
CA GLY A 398 14.48 -7.72 30.40
C GLY A 398 13.56 -8.83 30.91
N PHE A 399 14.15 -9.82 31.58
CA PHE A 399 13.40 -10.88 32.27
C PHE A 399 13.67 -10.81 33.77
N ASP A 400 12.63 -10.56 34.56
CA ASP A 400 12.72 -10.52 36.01
C ASP A 400 11.60 -11.32 36.69
N GLY A 401 11.71 -11.44 38.02
CA GLY A 401 10.65 -11.94 38.89
C GLY A 401 10.02 -13.28 38.42
N PRO A 402 8.68 -13.35 38.31
CA PRO A 402 7.98 -14.58 37.91
C PRO A 402 8.32 -15.08 36.50
N THR A 403 8.62 -14.17 35.57
CA THR A 403 8.94 -14.53 34.17
C THR A 403 10.29 -15.20 34.10
N ALA A 404 11.31 -14.62 34.76
CA ALA A 404 12.61 -15.24 34.91
C ALA A 404 12.50 -16.64 35.52
N ALA A 405 11.75 -16.79 36.62
CA ALA A 405 11.58 -18.08 37.30
C ALA A 405 10.94 -19.15 36.39
N ARG A 406 9.89 -18.79 35.64
CA ARG A 406 9.22 -19.71 34.70
C ARG A 406 10.13 -20.12 33.55
N ILE A 407 10.88 -19.17 32.97
CA ILE A 407 11.84 -19.48 31.89
C ILE A 407 12.90 -20.46 32.42
N THR A 408 13.49 -20.18 33.60
CA THR A 408 14.46 -21.08 34.22
C THR A 408 13.91 -22.48 34.46
N GLU A 409 12.64 -22.61 34.89
CA GLU A 409 11.99 -23.92 35.04
C GLU A 409 11.89 -24.66 33.69
N VAL A 410 11.49 -23.97 32.61
CA VAL A 410 11.44 -24.58 31.28
C VAL A 410 12.82 -25.06 30.84
N LEU A 411 13.85 -24.22 30.98
CA LEU A 411 15.24 -24.56 30.63
C LEU A 411 15.74 -25.78 31.42
N ALA A 412 15.44 -25.86 32.72
CA ALA A 412 15.83 -26.98 33.58
C ALA A 412 15.11 -28.28 33.20
N ARG A 413 13.82 -28.23 32.83
CA ARG A 413 13.07 -29.41 32.35
C ARG A 413 13.63 -29.95 31.03
N GLN A 414 14.23 -29.09 30.21
CA GLN A 414 14.92 -29.49 28.98
C GLN A 414 16.39 -29.85 29.20
N GLY A 415 16.93 -29.63 30.40
CA GLY A 415 18.33 -29.89 30.73
C GLY A 415 19.33 -28.97 30.03
N ILE A 416 18.91 -27.75 29.65
CA ILE A 416 19.74 -26.75 28.96
C ILE A 416 20.07 -25.53 29.84
N ASP A 417 19.67 -25.54 31.11
CA ASP A 417 19.91 -24.48 32.11
C ASP A 417 21.40 -24.28 32.45
N GLY A 418 22.25 -25.28 32.17
CA GLY A 418 23.71 -25.15 32.31
C GLY A 418 24.42 -24.53 31.10
N VAL A 419 23.70 -24.28 30.00
CA VAL A 419 24.26 -23.77 28.73
C VAL A 419 23.63 -22.44 28.32
N VAL A 420 22.35 -22.22 28.66
CA VAL A 420 21.59 -21.00 28.37
C VAL A 420 21.67 -20.04 29.55
N ASP A 421 22.23 -18.86 29.32
CA ASP A 421 22.19 -17.75 30.27
C ASP A 421 20.88 -16.96 30.13
N LEU A 422 20.23 -16.66 31.25
CA LEU A 422 18.99 -15.89 31.25
C LEU A 422 19.28 -14.38 31.12
N HIS A 423 19.12 -13.85 29.91
CA HIS A 423 19.13 -12.41 29.61
C HIS A 423 18.19 -12.11 28.43
N ASP A 424 17.92 -10.84 28.16
CA ASP A 424 17.11 -10.37 27.01
C ASP A 424 18.01 -9.63 26.02
N PRO A 425 18.06 -10.00 24.73
CA PRO A 425 17.39 -11.15 24.08
C PRO A 425 17.81 -12.53 24.61
N LEU A 426 16.89 -13.48 24.68
CA LEU A 426 17.14 -14.86 25.15
C LEU A 426 17.62 -15.76 24.01
N ASP A 427 18.84 -16.31 24.13
CA ASP A 427 19.39 -17.32 23.23
C ASP A 427 19.18 -18.74 23.79
N LEU A 428 18.21 -19.45 23.23
CA LEU A 428 17.87 -20.84 23.56
C LEU A 428 18.90 -21.85 23.04
N THR A 429 19.86 -21.42 22.23
CA THR A 429 20.80 -22.25 21.46
C THR A 429 20.07 -23.24 20.53
N PRO A 430 20.78 -23.97 19.66
CA PRO A 430 20.15 -25.00 18.83
C PRO A 430 19.54 -26.18 19.59
N MET A 431 19.55 -26.20 20.93
CA MET A 431 19.16 -27.35 21.75
C MET A 431 17.68 -27.37 22.16
N ALA A 432 16.94 -26.27 21.99
CA ALA A 432 15.55 -26.19 22.43
C ALA A 432 14.57 -26.78 21.39
N GLY A 433 13.79 -27.78 21.81
CA GLY A 433 12.71 -28.34 21.01
C GLY A 433 11.44 -27.48 20.96
N ALA A 434 10.50 -27.84 20.09
CA ALA A 434 9.31 -27.04 19.78
C ALA A 434 8.40 -26.74 21.00
N ALA A 435 8.26 -27.70 21.92
CA ALA A 435 7.46 -27.51 23.14
C ALA A 435 8.11 -26.51 24.12
N ALA A 436 9.43 -26.50 24.23
CA ALA A 436 10.16 -25.55 25.06
C ALA A 436 10.04 -24.12 24.49
N TYR A 437 10.16 -24.00 23.17
CA TYR A 437 9.89 -22.76 22.44
C TYR A 437 8.50 -22.21 22.75
N GLU A 438 7.46 -23.05 22.65
CA GLU A 438 6.08 -22.63 22.94
C GLU A 438 5.92 -22.15 24.39
N ASP A 439 6.41 -22.91 25.36
CA ASP A 439 6.28 -22.58 26.79
C ASP A 439 6.99 -21.25 27.14
N ILE A 440 8.17 -21.01 26.57
CA ILE A 440 8.95 -19.78 26.79
C ILE A 440 8.27 -18.60 26.11
N VAL A 441 7.87 -18.73 24.84
CA VAL A 441 7.16 -17.66 24.12
C VAL A 441 5.84 -17.33 24.83
N ARG A 442 5.08 -18.33 25.28
CA ARG A 442 3.85 -18.13 26.07
C ARG A 442 4.14 -17.36 27.36
N THR A 443 5.18 -17.76 28.09
CA THR A 443 5.60 -17.09 29.34
C THR A 443 5.89 -15.61 29.13
N VAL A 444 6.56 -15.26 28.02
CA VAL A 444 6.87 -13.88 27.64
C VAL A 444 5.64 -13.11 27.13
N LEU A 445 4.76 -13.77 26.37
CA LEU A 445 3.50 -13.19 25.92
C LEU A 445 2.53 -12.91 27.08
N ASP A 446 2.59 -13.67 28.16
CA ASP A 446 1.74 -13.51 29.34
C ASP A 446 2.27 -12.47 30.36
N ASP A 447 3.45 -11.89 30.13
CA ASP A 447 4.06 -10.91 31.03
C ASP A 447 3.60 -9.47 30.74
N ASP A 448 2.87 -8.83 31.66
CA ASP A 448 2.46 -7.41 31.54
C ASP A 448 3.65 -6.43 31.54
N GLY A 449 4.83 -6.90 31.92
CA GLY A 449 6.12 -6.21 31.81
C GLY A 449 6.64 -6.05 30.38
N ILE A 450 6.05 -6.76 29.42
CA ILE A 450 6.53 -6.89 28.05
C ILE A 450 5.41 -6.44 27.10
N ASP A 451 5.72 -5.50 26.21
CA ASP A 451 4.72 -4.86 25.35
C ASP A 451 4.75 -5.40 23.91
N LEU A 452 5.92 -5.81 23.43
CA LEU A 452 6.14 -6.40 22.11
C LEU A 452 7.08 -7.60 22.20
N VAL A 453 6.99 -8.54 21.24
CA VAL A 453 7.88 -9.71 21.20
C VAL A 453 8.47 -9.96 19.81
N VAL A 454 9.73 -10.38 19.75
CA VAL A 454 10.38 -10.93 18.54
C VAL A 454 10.75 -12.38 18.81
N VAL A 455 10.33 -13.29 17.93
CA VAL A 455 10.60 -14.72 18.03
C VAL A 455 11.43 -15.18 16.84
N GLY A 456 12.73 -15.38 17.06
CA GLY A 456 13.67 -15.95 16.09
C GLY A 456 13.66 -17.47 16.10
N VAL A 457 13.59 -18.06 14.91
CA VAL A 457 13.70 -19.50 14.68
C VAL A 457 14.67 -19.73 13.53
N VAL A 458 15.95 -19.86 13.87
CA VAL A 458 16.98 -20.30 12.94
C VAL A 458 16.80 -21.82 12.72
N PRO A 459 16.38 -22.26 11.52
CA PRO A 459 15.70 -23.55 11.36
C PRO A 459 16.64 -24.74 11.15
N PHE A 460 17.94 -24.61 11.43
CA PHE A 460 18.92 -25.66 11.09
C PHE A 460 19.07 -26.76 12.14
N THR A 461 18.42 -26.61 13.30
CA THR A 461 18.53 -27.60 14.38
C THR A 461 17.67 -28.83 14.10
N VAL A 462 18.17 -30.00 14.51
CA VAL A 462 17.42 -31.27 14.48
C VAL A 462 16.33 -31.35 15.55
N GLU A 463 16.31 -30.41 16.50
CA GLU A 463 15.31 -30.34 17.57
C GLU A 463 13.98 -29.74 17.11
N LEU A 464 13.93 -29.18 15.89
CA LEU A 464 12.75 -28.53 15.33
C LEU A 464 12.41 -29.10 13.95
N GLU A 465 11.15 -29.50 13.76
CA GLU A 465 10.61 -29.88 12.45
C GLU A 465 10.32 -28.63 11.63
N THR A 466 11.24 -28.29 10.72
CA THR A 466 11.20 -27.04 9.94
C THR A 466 11.29 -27.28 8.43
N LEU A 467 11.61 -28.51 8.01
CA LEU A 467 11.56 -28.93 6.62
C LEU A 467 10.19 -29.47 6.22
N ALA A 468 9.77 -29.20 4.99
CA ALA A 468 8.60 -29.87 4.43
C ALA A 468 8.85 -31.37 4.28
N ALA A 469 7.81 -32.19 4.51
CA ALA A 469 7.89 -33.63 4.35
C ALA A 469 8.56 -34.03 3.02
N GLY A 470 9.58 -34.87 3.11
CA GLY A 470 10.49 -35.15 2.00
C GLY A 470 11.27 -36.44 2.18
N ALA A 471 12.05 -36.81 1.17
CA ALA A 471 12.92 -37.97 1.24
C ALA A 471 14.26 -37.61 1.90
N GLY A 472 14.71 -38.43 2.85
CA GLY A 472 16.05 -38.32 3.47
C GLY A 472 16.09 -37.71 4.87
N HIS A 473 14.93 -37.38 5.43
CA HIS A 473 14.72 -36.96 6.83
C HIS A 473 13.29 -37.34 7.24
N ASP A 474 13.01 -37.30 8.55
CA ASP A 474 11.69 -37.62 9.11
C ASP A 474 10.87 -36.37 9.50
N GLU A 475 11.40 -35.17 9.26
CA GLU A 475 10.69 -33.91 9.56
C GLU A 475 9.47 -33.67 8.68
N ASP A 476 8.40 -33.12 9.28
CA ASP A 476 7.30 -32.48 8.58
C ASP A 476 6.93 -31.15 9.24
N VAL A 477 7.25 -30.04 8.60
CA VAL A 477 6.89 -28.69 9.08
C VAL A 477 5.36 -28.48 9.22
N GLY A 478 4.56 -29.33 8.57
CA GLY A 478 3.10 -29.38 8.72
C GLY A 478 2.62 -30.18 9.92
N ALA A 479 3.52 -30.79 10.72
CA ALA A 479 3.16 -31.57 11.89
C ALA A 479 2.36 -30.72 12.90
N PRO A 480 1.26 -31.27 13.47
CA PRO A 480 0.36 -30.52 14.34
C PRO A 480 1.01 -30.08 15.66
N ASP A 481 2.07 -30.76 16.09
CA ASP A 481 2.89 -30.47 17.26
C ASP A 481 4.25 -29.87 16.90
N GLY A 482 4.49 -29.57 15.62
CA GLY A 482 5.68 -28.88 15.13
C GLY A 482 5.69 -27.39 15.48
N ILE A 483 6.86 -26.75 15.34
CA ILE A 483 7.06 -25.35 15.74
C ILE A 483 6.14 -24.37 15.00
N ALA A 484 5.86 -24.61 13.71
CA ALA A 484 4.97 -23.78 12.92
C ALA A 484 3.54 -23.74 13.49
N ALA A 485 2.98 -24.91 13.79
CA ALA A 485 1.63 -25.04 14.34
C ALA A 485 1.54 -24.43 15.75
N ARG A 486 2.56 -24.62 16.59
CA ARG A 486 2.62 -24.03 17.94
C ARG A 486 2.67 -22.51 17.91
N LEU A 487 3.53 -21.92 17.08
CA LEU A 487 3.63 -20.46 16.92
C LEU A 487 2.35 -19.85 16.36
N ALA A 488 1.70 -20.50 15.38
CA ALA A 488 0.39 -20.09 14.90
C ALA A 488 -0.70 -20.17 15.99
N GLY A 489 -0.66 -21.22 16.83
CA GLY A 489 -1.55 -21.36 17.98
C GLY A 489 -1.37 -20.25 19.02
N LEU A 490 -0.11 -19.91 19.34
CA LEU A 490 0.22 -18.79 20.23
C LEU A 490 -0.27 -17.46 19.68
N TRP A 491 -0.05 -17.21 18.39
CA TRP A 491 -0.57 -16.04 17.70
C TRP A 491 -2.09 -15.91 17.84
N ALA A 492 -2.83 -16.99 17.62
CA ALA A 492 -4.28 -17.00 17.76
C ALA A 492 -4.77 -16.78 19.21
N SER A 493 -3.97 -17.19 20.21
CA SER A 493 -4.35 -17.13 21.64
C SER A 493 -3.94 -15.85 22.37
N SER A 494 -2.99 -15.08 21.84
CA SER A 494 -2.50 -13.84 22.45
C SER A 494 -2.96 -12.62 21.64
N THR A 495 -3.15 -11.48 22.30
CA THR A 495 -3.39 -10.17 21.66
C THR A 495 -2.16 -9.26 21.66
N LYS A 496 -1.07 -9.65 22.34
CA LYS A 496 0.18 -8.89 22.37
C LYS A 496 0.81 -8.86 20.96
N PRO A 497 1.32 -7.71 20.46
CA PRO A 497 1.95 -7.66 19.15
C PRO A 497 3.31 -8.37 19.17
N TRP A 498 3.51 -9.26 18.20
CA TRP A 498 4.79 -9.94 18.02
C TRP A 498 5.04 -10.37 16.59
N VAL A 499 6.30 -10.60 16.25
CA VAL A 499 6.75 -11.01 14.92
C VAL A 499 7.69 -12.21 15.00
N ALA A 500 7.69 -13.04 13.97
CA ALA A 500 8.62 -14.15 13.81
C ALA A 500 9.77 -13.78 12.88
N VAL A 501 10.95 -14.37 13.10
CA VAL A 501 12.11 -14.27 12.22
C VAL A 501 12.55 -15.68 11.84
N VAL A 502 12.71 -15.94 10.54
CA VAL A 502 13.26 -17.18 10.02
C VAL A 502 14.41 -16.82 9.07
N ASP A 503 15.60 -16.68 9.65
CA ASP A 503 16.82 -16.37 8.91
C ASP A 503 17.41 -17.61 8.22
N ALA A 504 16.84 -17.91 7.05
CA ALA A 504 17.24 -19.04 6.24
C ALA A 504 16.91 -18.89 4.75
N GLY A 505 17.57 -19.72 3.94
CA GLY A 505 17.40 -19.75 2.48
C GLY A 505 16.08 -20.39 2.00
N PRO A 506 15.85 -20.44 0.67
CA PRO A 506 14.57 -20.85 0.07
C PRO A 506 14.09 -22.27 0.39
N LEU A 507 14.96 -23.14 0.93
CA LEU A 507 14.56 -24.47 1.40
C LEU A 507 13.48 -24.40 2.49
N TYR A 508 13.52 -23.34 3.31
CA TYR A 508 12.59 -23.11 4.43
C TYR A 508 11.41 -22.20 4.06
N ASP A 509 11.21 -21.91 2.77
CA ASP A 509 10.01 -21.22 2.29
C ASP A 509 8.69 -21.86 2.76
N PRO A 510 8.53 -23.20 2.78
CA PRO A 510 7.32 -23.82 3.31
C PRO A 510 7.07 -23.48 4.78
N PHE A 511 8.12 -23.40 5.60
CA PHE A 511 8.01 -23.02 7.01
C PHE A 511 7.47 -21.60 7.18
N CYS A 512 8.10 -20.63 6.49
CA CYS A 512 7.61 -19.26 6.52
C CYS A 512 6.16 -19.17 6.04
N ARG A 513 5.80 -19.86 4.95
CA ARG A 513 4.43 -19.85 4.43
C ARG A 513 3.41 -20.35 5.46
N LEU A 514 3.72 -21.40 6.21
CA LEU A 514 2.81 -21.90 7.24
C LEU A 514 2.62 -20.90 8.38
N LEU A 515 3.68 -20.21 8.82
CA LEU A 515 3.57 -19.13 9.80
C LEU A 515 2.69 -17.98 9.28
N GLU A 516 2.92 -17.57 8.04
CA GLU A 516 2.17 -16.49 7.39
C GLU A 516 0.69 -16.84 7.16
N ASP A 517 0.40 -18.08 6.74
CA ASP A 517 -0.96 -18.60 6.58
C ASP A 517 -1.67 -18.73 7.93
N GLY A 518 -0.92 -18.97 9.02
CA GLY A 518 -1.37 -18.89 10.41
C GLY A 518 -1.58 -17.46 10.93
N GLY A 519 -1.25 -16.45 10.13
CA GLY A 519 -1.40 -15.03 10.44
C GLY A 519 -0.19 -14.37 11.11
N VAL A 520 0.90 -15.11 11.36
CA VAL A 520 2.09 -14.60 12.03
C VAL A 520 2.90 -13.69 11.08
N PRO A 521 3.15 -12.41 11.42
CA PRO A 521 4.09 -11.58 10.67
C PRO A 521 5.47 -12.22 10.72
N THR A 522 6.03 -12.58 9.55
CA THR A 522 7.25 -13.38 9.46
C THR A 522 8.28 -12.67 8.60
N PHE A 523 9.47 -12.48 9.14
CA PHE A 523 10.60 -11.82 8.50
C PHE A 523 11.72 -12.80 8.20
N ARG A 524 12.62 -12.39 7.29
CA ARG A 524 13.79 -13.19 6.91
C ARG A 524 15.07 -12.81 7.63
N THR A 525 15.11 -11.67 8.31
CA THR A 525 16.27 -11.26 9.11
C THR A 525 15.78 -10.45 10.30
N ALA A 526 16.52 -10.53 11.40
CA ALA A 526 16.11 -9.92 12.66
C ALA A 526 16.22 -8.39 12.64
N ASP A 527 17.22 -7.82 11.96
CA ASP A 527 17.42 -6.38 11.81
C ASP A 527 16.22 -5.70 11.11
N VAL A 528 15.72 -6.33 10.03
CA VAL A 528 14.53 -5.85 9.31
C VAL A 528 13.30 -5.98 10.19
N ALA A 529 13.12 -7.10 10.89
CA ALA A 529 11.98 -7.34 11.75
C ALA A 529 11.84 -6.27 12.84
N VAL A 530 12.91 -5.98 13.58
CA VAL A 530 12.89 -4.99 14.66
C VAL A 530 12.68 -3.58 14.11
N ARG A 531 13.39 -3.20 13.03
CA ARG A 531 13.20 -1.89 12.40
C ARG A 531 11.76 -1.66 11.95
N ILE A 532 11.16 -2.64 11.27
CA ILE A 532 9.77 -2.55 10.78
C ILE A 532 8.77 -2.53 11.94
N LEU A 533 8.99 -3.35 12.97
CA LEU A 533 8.17 -3.36 14.17
C LEU A 533 8.24 -2.03 14.94
N GLY A 534 9.44 -1.43 15.05
CA GLY A 534 9.64 -0.11 15.63
C GLY A 534 8.90 0.98 14.86
N ARG A 535 8.98 0.98 13.53
CA ARG A 535 8.22 1.90 12.67
C ARG A 535 6.70 1.72 12.79
N TRP A 536 6.23 0.48 12.88
CA TRP A 536 4.81 0.22 13.14
C TRP A 536 4.40 0.74 14.51
N PHE A 537 5.16 0.44 15.56
CA PHE A 537 4.93 0.90 16.93
C PHE A 537 4.84 2.43 16.99
N ALA A 538 5.82 3.12 16.41
CA ALA A 538 5.86 4.58 16.30
C ALA A 538 4.58 5.16 15.69
N ALA A 539 4.14 4.58 14.57
CA ALA A 539 2.99 5.06 13.83
C ALA A 539 1.66 4.83 14.57
N VAL A 540 1.47 3.67 15.22
CA VAL A 540 0.20 3.34 15.88
C VAL A 540 0.06 3.95 17.27
N THR A 541 1.17 4.31 17.92
CA THR A 541 1.16 4.90 19.27
C THR A 541 1.40 6.40 19.29
N GLY A 542 2.02 6.95 18.24
CA GLY A 542 2.52 8.34 18.24
C GLY A 542 3.67 8.60 19.21
N MET A 543 4.20 7.55 19.89
CA MET A 543 5.25 7.68 20.92
C MET A 543 6.66 7.94 20.37
N ASP A 544 6.76 8.25 19.07
CA ASP A 544 8.03 8.54 18.38
C ASP A 544 8.29 10.04 18.17
N GLN A 545 7.45 10.92 18.73
CA GLN A 545 7.70 12.36 18.75
C GLN A 545 8.49 12.84 19.98
N GLY A 546 9.44 12.02 20.44
CA GLY A 546 10.21 12.28 21.65
C GLY A 546 11.70 12.51 21.39
N GLY A 547 12.10 13.72 20.98
CA GLY A 547 13.42 14.23 21.39
C GLY A 547 14.19 15.21 20.48
N VAL A 548 13.67 16.42 20.22
CA VAL A 548 14.35 17.72 20.50
C VAL A 548 13.26 18.81 20.57
N LEU A 549 12.50 18.83 21.65
CA LEU A 549 11.70 19.99 22.06
C LEU A 549 12.00 20.25 23.54
N GLY A 550 13.18 20.85 23.76
CA GLY A 550 13.58 21.56 24.97
C GLY A 550 13.95 22.99 24.59
#